data_AF-A0A2A2H3L1-F1
#
_entry.id   AF-A0A2A2H3L1-F1
#
_cell.length_a   1.000
_cell.length_b   1.000
_cell.length_c   1.000
_cell.angle_alpha   90.00
_cell.angle_beta   90.00
_cell.angle_gamma   90.00
#
_symmetry.space_group_name_H-M   'P 1'
#
loop_
_entity.id
_entity.type
_entity.pdbx_description
1 polymer ?
#
loop_
_entity_poly.entity_id
_entity_poly.type
_entity_poly.pdbx_seq_one_letter_code
_entity_poly.pdbx_strand_id
1 'polypeptide(L)'
;MVMDYLMRGLFGLFIKSKVLSIGTKYYPTNDREREYVEMINYTKTMLLELDRAHITTQNIFHNLVKEIGTANIPEGRKFIELKPAENKVDEYALLSNIIMGSDRYLYVEVFEKDPIIKEFVSIIEKERGTIVEESSTEIVARMLSKNDAIRVGIEIISRGLEKDIHVRAASGMTGAASIERAINLNKQIGESSGVGFTKLGGEYAIVFSGKTGKLKGAPAVYDNYLFIDMIDSTKFISENGRDKLVEIMTDIKNFIENECNGKIEGYREGGDDFVANFPTKHAALQAGIDSAWHALNHGAMLRAGIGKSRRESGERAQIADEVKIWNNSPVMVFDIADGTYAYYIPSEFSRSILDFLMHGKSKAVIIFIFVFVATFIGWSIGYWEFGIVSIFIALLYAIAT
;
A
#
# COMPACT_ATOMS: atom_id res chain seq x y z
N MET A 1 -7.32 4.76 23.03
CA MET A 1 -6.09 5.51 22.63
C MET A 1 -4.87 5.05 23.42
N VAL A 2 -4.88 5.06 24.77
CA VAL A 2 -3.75 4.57 25.60
C VAL A 2 -3.45 3.08 25.40
N MET A 3 -4.49 2.23 25.38
CA MET A 3 -4.32 0.78 25.17
C MET A 3 -3.69 0.48 23.80
N ASP A 4 -4.14 1.17 22.74
CA ASP A 4 -3.61 1.05 21.38
C ASP A 4 -2.10 1.33 21.31
N TYR A 5 -1.61 2.38 21.97
CA TYR A 5 -0.17 2.66 22.08
C TYR A 5 0.60 1.58 22.85
N LEU A 6 0.06 1.10 23.98
CA LEU A 6 0.68 0.02 24.76
C LEU A 6 0.77 -1.28 23.95
N MET A 7 -0.31 -1.63 23.24
CA MET A 7 -0.35 -2.82 22.40
C MET A 7 0.65 -2.74 21.25
N ARG A 8 0.76 -1.60 20.56
CA ARG A 8 1.78 -1.39 19.52
C ARG A 8 3.20 -1.56 20.07
N GLY A 9 3.47 -1.03 21.26
CA GLY A 9 4.77 -1.18 21.92
C GLY A 9 5.07 -2.64 22.27
N LEU A 10 4.11 -3.34 22.89
CA LEU A 10 4.26 -4.74 23.28
C LEU A 10 4.48 -5.66 22.07
N PHE A 11 3.62 -5.55 21.05
CA PHE A 11 3.73 -6.33 19.83
C PHE A 11 5.00 -5.97 19.04
N GLY A 12 5.40 -4.70 19.06
CA GLY A 12 6.65 -4.29 18.42
C GLY A 12 7.90 -4.92 19.04
N LEU A 13 7.89 -5.15 20.36
CA LEU A 13 8.96 -5.90 21.03
C LEU A 13 9.00 -7.36 20.60
N PHE A 14 7.84 -8.02 20.49
CA PHE A 14 7.78 -9.42 20.07
C PHE A 14 8.14 -9.64 18.60
N ILE A 15 7.67 -8.76 17.71
CA ILE A 15 7.94 -8.81 16.27
C ILE A 15 9.34 -8.28 15.94
N LYS A 16 9.97 -7.52 16.86
CA LYS A 16 11.22 -6.78 16.66
C LYS A 16 11.14 -5.75 15.52
N SER A 17 9.94 -5.23 15.29
CA SER A 17 9.66 -4.20 14.29
C SER A 17 8.68 -3.20 14.87
N LYS A 18 8.71 -1.96 14.42
CA LYS A 18 7.82 -0.93 14.98
C LYS A 18 6.41 -1.12 14.42
N VAL A 19 5.45 -1.33 15.30
CA VAL A 19 4.02 -1.42 14.92
C VAL A 19 3.46 -0.01 14.78
N LEU A 20 3.19 0.40 13.54
CA LEU A 20 2.59 1.68 13.23
C LEU A 20 1.09 1.68 13.54
N SER A 21 0.38 0.60 13.24
CA SER A 21 -1.04 0.46 13.58
C SER A 21 -1.46 -1.00 13.78
N ILE A 22 -2.62 -1.18 14.45
CA ILE A 22 -3.32 -2.45 14.63
C ILE A 22 -4.76 -2.21 14.21
N GLY A 23 -5.20 -2.88 13.14
CA GLY A 23 -6.47 -2.54 12.48
C GLY A 23 -6.38 -1.22 11.72
N THR A 24 -7.52 -0.55 11.54
CA THR A 24 -7.61 0.76 10.88
C THR A 24 -8.76 1.66 11.33
N LYS A 25 -8.49 2.97 11.39
CA LYS A 25 -9.47 4.04 11.64
C LYS A 25 -9.90 4.78 10.36
N TYR A 26 -9.56 4.23 9.19
CA TYR A 26 -9.99 4.76 7.91
C TYR A 26 -11.53 4.77 7.82
N TYR A 27 -12.11 5.88 7.39
CA TYR A 27 -13.56 6.02 7.20
C TYR A 27 -13.91 5.64 5.75
N PRO A 28 -14.58 4.51 5.51
CA PRO A 28 -14.89 4.06 4.16
C PRO A 28 -15.97 4.93 3.51
N THR A 29 -15.77 5.25 2.24
CA THR A 29 -16.69 6.08 1.44
C THR A 29 -17.50 5.30 0.41
N ASN A 30 -17.16 4.03 0.18
CA ASN A 30 -17.88 3.09 -0.69
C ASN A 30 -17.87 1.67 -0.09
N ASP A 31 -18.64 0.75 -0.68
CA ASP A 31 -18.83 -0.61 -0.14
C ASP A 31 -17.55 -1.44 -0.17
N ARG A 32 -16.77 -1.35 -1.25
CA ARG A 32 -15.47 -2.01 -1.33
C ARG A 32 -14.52 -1.51 -0.24
N GLU A 33 -14.46 -0.19 -0.03
CA GLU A 33 -13.69 0.39 1.08
C GLU A 33 -14.14 -0.14 2.44
N ARG A 34 -15.45 -0.33 2.63
CA ARG A 34 -16.01 -0.86 3.87
C ARG A 34 -15.57 -2.30 4.10
N GLU A 35 -15.64 -3.16 3.11
CA GLU A 35 -15.20 -4.56 3.20
C GLU A 35 -13.73 -4.68 3.64
N TYR A 36 -12.82 -3.91 3.03
CA TYR A 36 -11.42 -3.93 3.43
C TYR A 36 -11.18 -3.40 4.85
N VAL A 37 -11.87 -2.31 5.23
CA VAL A 37 -11.78 -1.76 6.59
C VAL A 37 -12.27 -2.78 7.61
N GLU A 38 -13.38 -3.46 7.33
CA GLU A 38 -13.92 -4.51 8.18
C GLU A 38 -12.97 -5.69 8.27
N MET A 39 -12.41 -6.17 7.15
CA MET A 39 -11.45 -7.28 7.14
C MET A 39 -10.16 -6.95 7.88
N ILE A 40 -9.57 -5.77 7.68
CA ILE A 40 -8.37 -5.31 8.41
C ILE A 40 -8.65 -5.24 9.91
N ASN A 41 -9.81 -4.73 10.31
CA ASN A 41 -10.19 -4.62 11.71
C ASN A 41 -10.57 -5.96 12.34
N TYR A 42 -11.20 -6.85 11.58
CA TYR A 42 -11.56 -8.20 12.02
C TYR A 42 -10.31 -9.06 12.23
N THR A 43 -9.38 -9.02 11.28
CA THR A 43 -8.12 -9.76 11.37
C THR A 43 -7.06 -9.07 12.23
N LYS A 44 -7.32 -7.87 12.76
CA LYS A 44 -6.36 -7.05 13.52
C LYS A 44 -5.03 -6.89 12.78
N THR A 45 -5.08 -6.78 11.45
CA THR A 45 -3.89 -6.66 10.61
C THR A 45 -3.03 -5.52 11.13
N MET A 46 -1.76 -5.82 11.36
CA MET A 46 -0.79 -4.86 11.85
C MET A 46 0.01 -4.30 10.70
N LEU A 47 0.20 -2.99 10.73
CA LEU A 47 1.14 -2.31 9.87
C LEU A 47 2.47 -2.17 10.59
N LEU A 48 3.53 -2.66 9.97
CA LEU A 48 4.88 -2.64 10.50
C LEU A 48 5.79 -1.71 9.69
N GLU A 49 6.61 -0.94 10.38
CA GLU A 49 7.76 -0.24 9.82
C GLU A 49 8.99 -1.13 10.05
N LEU A 50 9.49 -1.74 8.98
CA LEU A 50 10.71 -2.57 8.99
C LEU A 50 11.94 -1.68 8.79
N ASP A 51 11.86 -0.80 7.79
CA ASP A 51 12.83 0.27 7.56
C ASP A 51 12.10 1.59 7.29
N ARG A 52 12.54 2.65 7.96
CA ARG A 52 11.85 3.94 7.94
C ARG A 52 12.16 4.68 6.64
N ALA A 53 11.11 5.19 6.00
CA ALA A 53 11.27 6.03 4.82
C ALA A 53 11.96 7.37 5.16
N HIS A 54 12.90 7.81 4.32
CA HIS A 54 13.55 9.11 4.44
C HIS A 54 12.76 10.12 3.61
N ILE A 55 11.74 10.71 4.23
CA ILE A 55 10.82 11.63 3.57
C ILE A 55 11.47 13.02 3.49
N THR A 56 12.18 13.26 2.38
CA THR A 56 12.70 14.58 2.02
C THR A 56 12.22 14.96 0.62
N THR A 57 12.17 16.26 0.33
CA THR A 57 11.88 16.80 -1.00
C THR A 57 12.75 16.19 -2.08
N GLN A 58 14.05 16.04 -1.80
CA GLN A 58 15.04 15.48 -2.72
C GLN A 58 14.74 14.00 -3.01
N ASN A 59 14.44 13.21 -1.98
CA ASN A 59 14.10 11.80 -2.15
C ASN A 59 12.78 11.61 -2.88
N ILE A 60 11.78 12.47 -2.64
CA ILE A 60 10.50 12.43 -3.36
C ILE A 60 10.71 12.67 -4.86
N PHE A 61 11.52 13.67 -5.23
CA PHE A 61 11.83 13.92 -6.64
C PHE A 61 12.70 12.82 -7.25
N HIS A 62 13.70 12.31 -6.53
CA HIS A 62 14.49 11.18 -6.99
C HIS A 62 13.62 9.95 -7.26
N ASN A 63 12.73 9.60 -6.33
CA ASN A 63 11.79 8.50 -6.48
C ASN A 63 10.82 8.72 -7.62
N LEU A 64 10.29 9.94 -7.79
CA LEU A 64 9.41 10.28 -8.91
C LEU A 64 10.12 10.11 -10.26
N VAL A 65 11.38 10.56 -10.38
CA VAL A 65 12.17 10.41 -11.61
C VAL A 65 12.45 8.93 -11.90
N LYS A 66 12.82 8.15 -10.86
CA LYS A 66 13.03 6.71 -10.98
C LYS A 66 11.75 5.99 -11.37
N GLU A 67 10.63 6.40 -10.79
CA GLU A 67 9.32 5.85 -11.11
C GLU A 67 8.96 6.21 -12.57
N ILE A 68 8.85 7.48 -12.95
CA ILE A 68 8.36 7.90 -14.29
C ILE A 68 9.35 7.52 -15.42
N GLY A 69 10.63 7.39 -15.08
CA GLY A 69 11.72 7.16 -16.02
C GLY A 69 12.33 8.48 -16.47
N THR A 70 13.66 8.56 -16.45
CA THR A 70 14.42 9.78 -16.80
C THR A 70 14.12 10.27 -18.22
N ALA A 71 13.86 9.35 -19.16
CA ALA A 71 13.54 9.68 -20.56
C ALA A 71 12.15 10.32 -20.75
N ASN A 72 11.28 10.25 -19.73
CA ASN A 72 9.93 10.82 -19.72
C ASN A 72 9.87 12.17 -18.97
N ILE A 73 11.01 12.70 -18.54
CA ILE A 73 11.10 13.99 -17.85
C ILE A 73 12.09 14.90 -18.61
N PRO A 74 11.62 15.96 -19.29
CA PRO A 74 12.46 16.82 -20.13
C PRO A 74 13.62 17.49 -19.39
N GLU A 75 14.72 17.79 -20.06
CA GLU A 75 15.78 18.62 -19.49
C GLU A 75 15.30 20.07 -19.28
N GLY A 76 15.90 20.80 -18.33
CA GLY A 76 15.50 22.19 -18.03
C GLY A 76 14.26 22.35 -17.15
N ARG A 77 13.71 21.27 -16.57
CA ARG A 77 12.64 21.36 -15.55
C ARG A 77 13.15 21.94 -14.23
N LYS A 78 12.23 22.53 -13.47
CA LYS A 78 12.40 22.83 -12.06
C LYS A 78 11.42 22.01 -11.23
N PHE A 79 11.93 21.36 -10.19
CA PHE A 79 11.08 20.73 -9.18
C PHE A 79 10.83 21.73 -8.06
N ILE A 80 9.56 21.91 -7.70
CA ILE A 80 9.15 22.88 -6.68
C ILE A 80 8.37 22.14 -5.59
N GLU A 81 8.74 22.39 -4.34
CA GLU A 81 7.93 22.05 -3.19
C GLU A 81 7.00 23.22 -2.86
N LEU A 82 5.70 22.97 -2.89
CA LEU A 82 4.67 23.95 -2.52
C LEU A 82 4.31 23.81 -1.05
N LYS A 83 4.26 22.56 -0.57
CA LYS A 83 4.00 22.19 0.81
C LYS A 83 4.86 20.99 1.18
N PRO A 84 5.62 21.05 2.29
CA PRO A 84 6.46 19.93 2.71
C PRO A 84 5.61 18.70 3.03
N ALA A 85 6.18 17.51 2.77
CA ALA A 85 5.56 16.26 3.20
C ALA A 85 5.52 16.15 4.73
N GLU A 86 4.53 15.40 5.20
CA GLU A 86 4.51 14.98 6.60
C GLU A 86 5.62 13.95 6.80
N ASN A 87 6.50 14.16 7.79
CA ASN A 87 7.59 13.21 8.11
C ASN A 87 7.07 12.00 8.91
N LYS A 88 5.99 11.41 8.41
CA LYS A 88 5.27 10.30 9.03
C LYS A 88 4.59 9.50 7.92
N VAL A 89 4.77 8.19 7.96
CA VAL A 89 3.89 7.26 7.26
C VAL A 89 2.78 6.89 8.24
N ASP A 90 1.54 7.22 7.89
CA ASP A 90 0.36 6.84 8.67
C ASP A 90 -0.43 5.73 7.97
N GLU A 91 -1.22 5.03 8.76
CA GLU A 91 -2.22 4.04 8.35
C GLU A 91 -3.12 4.52 7.18
N TYR A 92 -3.48 5.81 7.16
CA TYR A 92 -4.31 6.40 6.11
C TYR A 92 -3.63 6.44 4.73
N ALA A 93 -2.32 6.70 4.70
CA ALA A 93 -1.55 6.70 3.44
C ALA A 93 -1.44 5.28 2.84
N LEU A 94 -1.74 4.27 3.65
CA LEU A 94 -1.53 2.86 3.38
C LEU A 94 -2.81 2.16 2.94
N LEU A 95 -3.92 2.35 3.66
CA LEU A 95 -5.25 1.96 3.16
C LEU A 95 -5.60 2.68 1.86
N SER A 96 -5.21 3.95 1.69
CA SER A 96 -5.43 4.68 0.43
C SER A 96 -4.72 4.03 -0.77
N ASN A 97 -3.52 3.47 -0.57
CA ASN A 97 -2.81 2.77 -1.64
C ASN A 97 -3.39 1.37 -1.94
N ILE A 98 -4.05 0.72 -0.97
CA ILE A 98 -4.61 -0.64 -1.10
C ILE A 98 -6.06 -0.65 -1.51
N ILE A 99 -6.84 0.38 -1.17
CA ILE A 99 -8.29 0.33 -1.21
C ILE A 99 -8.89 1.40 -2.13
N MET A 100 -8.31 2.62 -2.19
CA MET A 100 -8.92 3.75 -2.93
C MET A 100 -8.68 3.73 -4.45
N GLY A 101 -8.30 2.58 -5.02
CA GLY A 101 -7.98 2.45 -6.43
C GLY A 101 -6.64 3.09 -6.83
N SER A 102 -6.08 2.61 -7.94
CA SER A 102 -4.94 3.25 -8.59
C SER A 102 -5.35 4.42 -9.49
N ASP A 103 -6.61 4.45 -9.92
CA ASP A 103 -7.15 5.48 -10.79
C ASP A 103 -6.88 6.88 -10.21
N ARG A 104 -6.35 7.77 -11.05
CA ARG A 104 -6.13 9.17 -10.70
C ARG A 104 -6.74 10.05 -11.76
N TYR A 105 -7.20 11.21 -11.33
CA TYR A 105 -7.68 12.23 -12.23
C TYR A 105 -6.50 13.09 -12.68
N LEU A 106 -6.43 13.31 -13.98
CA LEU A 106 -5.59 14.30 -14.63
C LEU A 106 -6.48 15.46 -15.06
N TYR A 107 -6.23 16.63 -14.51
CA TYR A 107 -6.78 17.88 -15.02
C TYR A 107 -5.74 18.54 -15.92
N VAL A 108 -6.18 19.04 -17.07
CA VAL A 108 -5.39 19.83 -18.02
C VAL A 108 -6.16 21.10 -18.31
N GLU A 109 -5.45 22.23 -18.30
CA GLU A 109 -5.98 23.55 -18.64
C GLU A 109 -5.03 24.23 -19.62
N VAL A 110 -5.60 24.82 -20.66
CA VAL A 110 -4.92 25.72 -21.60
C VAL A 110 -5.39 27.13 -21.29
N PHE A 111 -4.44 28.05 -21.08
CA PHE A 111 -4.78 29.42 -20.64
C PHE A 111 -5.52 30.25 -21.70
N GLU A 112 -5.42 29.83 -22.96
CA GLU A 112 -6.13 30.44 -24.08
C GLU A 112 -6.90 29.38 -24.88
N LYS A 113 -8.00 29.77 -25.53
CA LYS A 113 -8.77 28.86 -26.38
C LYS A 113 -7.95 28.45 -27.60
N ASP A 114 -7.66 27.16 -27.72
CA ASP A 114 -6.89 26.61 -28.84
C ASP A 114 -7.42 25.23 -29.26
N PRO A 115 -7.47 24.90 -30.56
CA PRO A 115 -7.88 23.56 -31.04
C PRO A 115 -6.98 22.40 -30.57
N ILE A 116 -5.83 22.68 -29.94
CA ILE A 116 -4.91 21.69 -29.38
C ILE A 116 -5.55 20.74 -28.37
N ILE A 117 -6.66 21.13 -27.73
CA ILE A 117 -7.44 20.27 -26.83
C ILE A 117 -7.76 18.92 -27.47
N LYS A 118 -8.13 18.89 -28.76
CA LYS A 118 -8.44 17.62 -29.46
C LYS A 118 -7.22 16.71 -29.61
N GLU A 119 -6.04 17.30 -29.78
CA GLU A 119 -4.77 16.56 -29.79
C GLU A 119 -4.46 16.01 -28.39
N PHE A 120 -4.70 16.79 -27.35
CA PHE A 120 -4.52 16.35 -25.96
C PHE A 120 -5.45 15.19 -25.59
N VAL A 121 -6.73 15.25 -25.98
CA VAL A 121 -7.68 14.14 -25.83
C VAL A 121 -7.14 12.87 -26.50
N SER A 122 -6.66 12.98 -27.75
CA SER A 122 -6.11 11.84 -28.48
C SER A 122 -4.88 11.22 -27.80
N ILE A 123 -4.03 12.04 -27.17
CA ILE A 123 -2.87 11.57 -26.38
C ILE A 123 -3.34 10.80 -25.15
N ILE A 124 -4.31 11.34 -24.42
CA ILE A 124 -4.85 10.71 -23.20
C ILE A 124 -5.46 9.34 -23.52
N GLU A 125 -6.30 9.25 -24.56
CA GLU A 125 -6.94 8.01 -24.97
C GLU A 125 -5.92 6.95 -25.44
N LYS A 126 -4.90 7.37 -26.20
CA LYS A 126 -3.81 6.49 -26.63
C LYS A 126 -3.05 5.89 -25.44
N GLU A 127 -2.94 6.64 -24.37
CA GLU A 127 -2.31 6.23 -23.10
C GLU A 127 -3.30 5.54 -22.14
N ARG A 128 -4.43 5.05 -22.68
CA ARG A 128 -5.49 4.32 -21.95
C ARG A 128 -6.21 5.15 -20.88
N GLY A 129 -6.14 6.48 -20.96
CA GLY A 129 -6.97 7.36 -20.16
C GLY A 129 -8.41 7.41 -20.67
N THR A 130 -9.36 7.70 -19.79
CA THR A 130 -10.77 7.92 -20.14
C THR A 130 -11.13 9.38 -19.89
N ILE A 131 -11.64 10.08 -20.91
CA ILE A 131 -12.12 11.46 -20.74
C ILE A 131 -13.39 11.44 -19.89
N VAL A 132 -13.44 12.32 -18.88
CA VAL A 132 -14.59 12.51 -17.99
C VAL A 132 -15.30 13.81 -18.34
N GLU A 133 -14.55 14.89 -18.53
CA GLU A 133 -15.05 16.20 -18.96
C GLU A 133 -14.10 16.82 -19.98
N GLU A 134 -14.65 17.49 -20.98
CA GLU A 134 -13.92 18.20 -22.02
C GLU A 134 -14.61 19.54 -22.31
N SER A 135 -13.82 20.62 -22.36
CA SER A 135 -14.26 21.94 -22.79
C SER A 135 -13.26 22.51 -23.81
N SER A 136 -13.48 23.73 -24.29
CA SER A 136 -12.55 24.39 -25.22
C SER A 136 -11.18 24.75 -24.61
N THR A 137 -11.03 24.65 -23.29
CA THR A 137 -9.83 25.06 -22.55
C THR A 137 -9.42 24.06 -21.48
N GLU A 138 -10.28 23.11 -21.11
CA GLU A 138 -10.06 22.24 -19.97
C GLU A 138 -10.38 20.78 -20.31
N ILE A 139 -9.66 19.85 -19.69
CA ILE A 139 -9.90 18.42 -19.77
C ILE A 139 -9.79 17.84 -18.36
N VAL A 140 -10.76 17.02 -17.97
CA VAL A 140 -10.64 16.11 -16.83
C VAL A 140 -10.66 14.69 -17.37
N ALA A 141 -9.60 13.94 -17.10
CA ALA A 141 -9.49 12.55 -17.51
C ALA A 141 -9.16 11.63 -16.34
N ARG A 142 -9.65 10.40 -16.39
CA ARG A 142 -9.28 9.32 -15.48
C ARG A 142 -8.11 8.53 -16.09
N MET A 143 -7.04 8.37 -15.31
CA MET A 143 -5.80 7.72 -15.67
C MET A 143 -5.57 6.50 -14.77
N LEU A 144 -4.87 5.48 -15.28
CA LEU A 144 -4.60 4.23 -14.54
C LEU A 144 -3.83 4.42 -13.23
N SER A 145 -2.94 5.40 -13.17
CA SER A 145 -2.11 5.65 -12.00
C SER A 145 -1.73 7.11 -11.86
N LYS A 146 -1.26 7.50 -10.67
CA LYS A 146 -0.66 8.82 -10.42
C LYS A 146 0.51 9.09 -11.36
N ASN A 147 1.35 8.09 -11.57
CA ASN A 147 2.57 8.24 -12.35
C ASN A 147 2.24 8.38 -13.84
N ASP A 148 1.22 7.68 -14.33
CA ASP A 148 0.69 7.87 -15.68
C ASP A 148 0.07 9.24 -15.85
N ALA A 149 -0.74 9.71 -14.89
CA ALA A 149 -1.29 11.06 -14.94
C ALA A 149 -0.20 12.14 -15.01
N ILE A 150 0.86 12.00 -14.20
CA ILE A 150 1.98 12.94 -14.23
C ILE A 150 2.73 12.85 -15.56
N ARG A 151 3.06 11.64 -16.03
CA ARG A 151 3.78 11.43 -17.31
C ARG A 151 2.99 12.00 -18.50
N VAL A 152 1.71 11.67 -18.60
CA VAL A 152 0.83 12.19 -19.68
C VAL A 152 0.69 13.70 -19.57
N GLY A 153 0.57 14.24 -18.35
CA GLY A 153 0.61 15.69 -18.13
C GLY A 153 1.90 16.35 -18.64
N ILE A 154 3.07 15.72 -18.44
CA ILE A 154 4.36 16.20 -18.96
C ILE A 154 4.39 16.15 -20.51
N GLU A 155 3.90 15.08 -21.13
CA GLU A 155 3.83 14.96 -22.60
C GLU A 155 2.91 16.06 -23.18
N ILE A 156 1.72 16.24 -22.61
CA ILE A 156 0.76 17.27 -23.02
C ILE A 156 1.37 18.67 -22.91
N ILE A 157 2.02 18.99 -21.80
CA ILE A 157 2.72 20.27 -21.62
C ILE A 157 3.82 20.44 -22.68
N SER A 158 4.57 19.38 -22.97
CA SER A 158 5.64 19.45 -23.97
C SER A 158 5.07 19.75 -25.37
N ARG A 159 3.94 19.14 -25.74
CA ARG A 159 3.22 19.43 -26.99
C ARG A 159 2.66 20.84 -27.05
N GLY A 160 2.13 21.35 -25.94
CA GLY A 160 1.71 22.75 -25.83
C GLY A 160 2.89 23.70 -26.06
N LEU A 161 3.98 23.49 -25.34
CA LEU A 161 5.17 24.35 -25.42
C LEU A 161 5.84 24.33 -26.81
N GLU A 162 5.83 23.19 -27.52
CA GLU A 162 6.30 23.13 -28.92
C GLU A 162 5.55 24.13 -29.83
N LYS A 163 4.28 24.40 -29.51
CA LYS A 163 3.38 25.33 -30.21
C LYS A 163 3.28 26.72 -29.56
N ASP A 164 4.14 27.03 -28.58
CA ASP A 164 4.08 28.25 -27.75
C ASP A 164 2.74 28.43 -27.00
N ILE A 165 2.10 27.31 -26.64
CA ILE A 165 0.89 27.27 -25.85
C ILE A 165 1.23 26.84 -24.43
N HIS A 166 0.86 27.69 -23.47
CA HIS A 166 1.05 27.39 -22.06
C HIS A 166 -0.05 26.47 -21.53
N VAL A 167 0.37 25.44 -20.79
CA VAL A 167 -0.51 24.38 -20.32
C VAL A 167 -0.26 24.09 -18.84
N ARG A 168 -1.34 24.05 -18.09
CA ARG A 168 -1.37 23.62 -16.69
C ARG A 168 -1.87 22.19 -16.63
N ALA A 169 -1.23 21.37 -15.82
CA ALA A 169 -1.76 20.06 -15.50
C ALA A 169 -1.68 19.78 -14.00
N ALA A 170 -2.55 18.91 -13.50
CA ALA A 170 -2.48 18.44 -12.12
C ALA A 170 -3.07 17.04 -11.96
N SER A 171 -2.42 16.24 -11.11
CA SER A 171 -2.92 14.93 -10.70
C SER A 171 -3.64 15.00 -9.35
N GLY A 172 -4.78 14.35 -9.25
CA GLY A 172 -5.62 14.28 -8.05
C GLY A 172 -6.26 12.91 -7.86
N MET A 173 -6.76 12.65 -6.65
CA MET A 173 -7.56 11.45 -6.36
C MET A 173 -8.96 11.54 -6.95
N THR A 174 -9.49 12.75 -7.10
CA THR A 174 -10.78 13.07 -7.73
C THR A 174 -10.59 14.20 -8.73
N GLY A 175 -11.55 14.39 -9.65
CA GLY A 175 -11.54 15.52 -10.60
C GLY A 175 -11.44 16.87 -9.89
N ALA A 176 -12.26 17.07 -8.85
CA ALA A 176 -12.20 18.27 -8.01
C ALA A 176 -10.83 18.47 -7.35
N ALA A 177 -10.23 17.39 -6.80
CA ALA A 177 -8.92 17.48 -6.18
C ALA A 177 -7.78 17.73 -7.18
N SER A 178 -7.92 17.36 -8.45
CA SER A 178 -6.97 17.76 -9.51
C SER A 178 -7.14 19.22 -9.90
N ILE A 179 -8.37 19.72 -10.01
CA ILE A 179 -8.69 21.12 -10.33
C ILE A 179 -8.18 22.05 -9.22
N GLU A 180 -8.52 21.77 -7.96
CA GLU A 180 -8.06 22.55 -6.80
C GLU A 180 -6.53 22.66 -6.78
N ARG A 181 -5.84 21.58 -7.14
CA ARG A 181 -4.39 21.55 -7.20
C ARG A 181 -3.82 22.39 -8.34
N ALA A 182 -4.45 22.38 -9.50
CA ALA A 182 -4.07 23.27 -10.60
C ALA A 182 -4.26 24.74 -10.22
N ILE A 183 -5.37 25.08 -9.56
CA ILE A 183 -5.64 26.44 -9.04
C ILE A 183 -4.56 26.86 -8.03
N ASN A 184 -4.24 26.00 -7.06
CA ASN A 184 -3.23 26.31 -6.05
C ASN A 184 -1.82 26.41 -6.67
N LEU A 185 -1.51 25.57 -7.65
CA LEU A 185 -0.27 25.68 -8.41
C LEU A 185 -0.19 27.01 -9.15
N ASN A 186 -1.27 27.45 -9.79
CA ASN A 186 -1.31 28.73 -10.50
C ASN A 186 -1.04 29.92 -9.58
N LYS A 187 -1.59 29.91 -8.36
CA LYS A 187 -1.31 30.95 -7.35
C LYS A 187 0.17 31.02 -6.96
N GLN A 188 0.90 29.91 -7.05
CA GLN A 188 2.30 29.81 -6.60
C GLN A 188 3.31 30.12 -7.72
N ILE A 189 3.02 29.73 -8.96
CA ILE A 189 3.99 29.84 -10.07
C ILE A 189 3.52 30.72 -11.24
N GLY A 190 2.34 31.34 -11.11
CA GLY A 190 1.69 32.12 -12.17
C GLY A 190 1.33 31.28 -13.40
N GLU A 191 1.17 31.93 -14.54
CA GLU A 191 0.81 31.34 -15.84
C GLU A 191 1.98 30.56 -16.50
N SER A 192 2.80 29.88 -15.70
CA SER A 192 3.89 29.02 -16.17
C SER A 192 3.43 27.58 -16.35
N SER A 193 3.85 26.91 -17.42
CA SER A 193 3.49 25.51 -17.64
C SER A 193 4.07 24.57 -16.57
N GLY A 194 3.27 23.66 -16.05
CA GLY A 194 3.73 22.70 -15.05
C GLY A 194 2.68 21.72 -14.57
N VAL A 195 3.15 20.58 -14.05
CA VAL A 195 2.32 19.50 -13.49
C VAL A 195 2.36 19.52 -11.96
N GLY A 196 1.21 19.70 -11.31
CA GLY A 196 1.07 19.63 -9.84
C GLY A 196 0.63 18.24 -9.36
N PHE A 197 1.13 17.78 -8.22
CA PHE A 197 0.75 16.49 -7.63
C PHE A 197 1.00 16.45 -6.10
N THR A 198 0.44 15.42 -5.44
CA THR A 198 0.67 15.16 -4.01
C THR A 198 1.43 13.86 -3.77
N LYS A 199 2.24 13.83 -2.72
CA LYS A 199 2.89 12.59 -2.23
C LYS A 199 3.13 12.75 -0.71
N LEU A 200 2.70 11.76 0.08
CA LEU A 200 2.92 11.71 1.54
C LEU A 200 2.49 13.01 2.28
N GLY A 201 1.29 13.52 1.97
CA GLY A 201 0.75 14.77 2.56
C GLY A 201 1.37 16.07 2.04
N GLY A 202 2.48 16.00 1.30
CA GLY A 202 3.12 17.14 0.65
C GLY A 202 2.56 17.43 -0.74
N GLU A 203 2.81 18.65 -1.22
CA GLU A 203 2.40 19.17 -2.52
C GLU A 203 3.60 19.64 -3.32
N TYR A 204 3.67 19.21 -4.57
CA TYR A 204 4.84 19.34 -5.42
C TYR A 204 4.44 19.70 -6.85
N ALA A 205 5.40 20.27 -7.58
CA ALA A 205 5.22 20.55 -9.00
C ALA A 205 6.50 20.33 -9.81
N ILE A 206 6.30 19.98 -11.08
CA ILE A 206 7.33 20.01 -12.12
C ILE A 206 6.99 21.18 -13.05
N VAL A 207 7.86 22.17 -13.11
CA VAL A 207 7.66 23.41 -13.89
C VAL A 207 8.63 23.46 -15.06
N PHE A 208 8.13 23.93 -16.20
CA PHE A 208 8.87 24.01 -17.46
C PHE A 208 9.02 25.47 -17.88
N SER A 209 10.27 25.89 -18.12
CA SER A 209 10.59 27.29 -18.45
C SER A 209 10.70 27.59 -19.95
N GLY A 210 10.42 26.63 -20.83
CA GLY A 210 10.51 26.81 -22.27
C GLY A 210 10.34 25.50 -23.03
N LYS A 211 10.51 25.55 -24.35
CA LYS A 211 10.31 24.40 -25.26
C LYS A 211 11.10 23.18 -24.77
N THR A 212 10.37 22.11 -24.53
CA THR A 212 10.91 20.82 -24.14
C THR A 212 11.03 19.96 -25.39
N GLY A 213 12.19 19.35 -25.63
CA GLY A 213 12.35 18.43 -26.75
C GLY A 213 11.43 17.20 -26.61
N LYS A 214 11.25 16.44 -27.70
CA LYS A 214 10.45 15.20 -27.66
C LYS A 214 10.91 14.25 -26.56
N LEU A 215 9.96 13.77 -25.76
CA LEU A 215 10.20 12.67 -24.83
C LEU A 215 10.69 11.44 -25.61
N LYS A 216 11.77 10.83 -25.13
CA LYS A 216 12.42 9.68 -25.80
C LYS A 216 12.05 8.34 -25.15
N GLY A 217 11.37 8.38 -24.00
CA GLY A 217 10.99 7.17 -23.26
C GLY A 217 9.71 6.56 -23.79
N ALA A 218 9.71 5.23 -23.93
CA ALA A 218 8.46 4.51 -23.78
C ALA A 218 7.95 4.70 -22.33
N PRO A 219 6.64 4.54 -22.07
CA PRO A 219 6.15 4.44 -20.69
C PRO A 219 7.01 3.44 -19.93
N ALA A 220 7.46 3.78 -18.73
CA ALA A 220 8.08 2.78 -17.87
C ALA A 220 7.02 1.69 -17.66
N VAL A 221 7.27 0.48 -18.16
CA VAL A 221 6.49 -0.69 -17.78
C VAL A 221 6.79 -0.86 -16.30
N TYR A 222 5.92 -0.37 -15.44
CA TYR A 222 6.05 -0.62 -14.01
C TYR A 222 5.83 -2.10 -13.81
N ASP A 223 6.93 -2.81 -13.68
CA ASP A 223 6.95 -4.18 -13.26
C ASP A 223 6.56 -4.24 -11.77
N ASN A 224 5.26 -4.24 -11.49
CA ASN A 224 4.77 -4.46 -10.13
C ASN A 224 4.74 -5.97 -9.92
N TYR A 225 5.84 -6.52 -9.41
CA TYR A 225 5.94 -7.95 -9.16
C TYR A 225 5.43 -8.28 -7.77
N LEU A 226 4.59 -9.31 -7.71
CA LEU A 226 4.21 -10.01 -6.48
C LEU A 226 4.84 -11.39 -6.51
N PHE A 227 5.56 -11.71 -5.45
CA PHE A 227 6.00 -13.07 -5.14
C PHE A 227 5.12 -13.58 -3.99
N ILE A 228 4.47 -14.72 -4.17
CA ILE A 228 3.74 -15.43 -3.11
C ILE A 228 4.38 -16.78 -2.91
N ASP A 229 4.51 -17.19 -1.65
CA ASP A 229 4.93 -18.53 -1.28
C ASP A 229 4.22 -18.99 0.00
N MET A 230 3.86 -20.28 0.03
CA MET A 230 3.18 -20.87 1.17
C MET A 230 4.18 -21.29 2.25
N ILE A 231 3.97 -20.76 3.45
CA ILE A 231 4.79 -21.08 4.61
C ILE A 231 4.48 -22.51 5.07
N ASP A 232 5.53 -23.30 5.32
CA ASP A 232 5.46 -24.69 5.77
C ASP A 232 4.58 -25.60 4.90
N SER A 233 4.59 -25.37 3.58
CA SER A 233 3.81 -26.14 2.58
C SER A 233 3.94 -27.66 2.74
N THR A 234 5.13 -28.16 3.07
CA THR A 234 5.38 -29.59 3.31
C THR A 234 4.54 -30.14 4.47
N LYS A 235 4.46 -29.38 5.58
CA LYS A 235 3.64 -29.75 6.74
C LYS A 235 2.16 -29.65 6.38
N PHE A 236 1.75 -28.58 5.71
CA PHE A 236 0.37 -28.41 5.25
C PHE A 236 -0.11 -29.57 4.37
N ILE A 237 0.71 -29.99 3.40
CA ILE A 237 0.41 -31.15 2.52
C ILE A 237 0.26 -32.43 3.34
N SER A 238 1.09 -32.63 4.37
CA SER A 238 1.00 -33.83 5.22
C SER A 238 -0.30 -33.89 6.04
N GLU A 239 -0.83 -32.73 6.44
CA GLU A 239 -2.02 -32.61 7.29
C GLU A 239 -3.33 -32.56 6.47
N ASN A 240 -3.31 -31.91 5.31
CA ASN A 240 -4.52 -31.59 4.52
C ASN A 240 -4.55 -32.22 3.12
N GLY A 241 -3.44 -32.84 2.70
CA GLY A 241 -3.30 -33.40 1.36
C GLY A 241 -2.86 -32.38 0.30
N ARG A 242 -2.22 -32.87 -0.76
CA ARG A 242 -1.74 -32.03 -1.88
C ARG A 242 -2.88 -31.36 -2.64
N ASP A 243 -4.01 -32.05 -2.78
CA ASP A 243 -5.16 -31.54 -3.53
C ASP A 243 -5.68 -30.23 -2.93
N LYS A 244 -5.66 -30.10 -1.60
CA LYS A 244 -6.08 -28.87 -0.94
C LYS A 244 -5.13 -27.70 -1.19
N LEU A 245 -3.82 -27.96 -1.27
CA LEU A 245 -2.84 -26.95 -1.70
C LEU A 245 -3.14 -26.48 -3.11
N VAL A 246 -3.36 -27.42 -4.04
CA VAL A 246 -3.62 -27.09 -5.45
C VAL A 246 -4.90 -26.26 -5.59
N GLU A 247 -5.95 -26.59 -4.84
CA GLU A 247 -7.20 -25.82 -4.78
C GLU A 247 -6.93 -24.37 -4.37
N ILE A 248 -6.30 -24.14 -3.22
CA ILE A 248 -6.00 -22.79 -2.68
C ILE A 248 -5.14 -21.98 -3.68
N MET A 249 -4.08 -22.58 -4.21
CA MET A 249 -3.17 -21.89 -5.12
C MET A 249 -3.83 -21.60 -6.48
N THR A 250 -4.76 -22.45 -6.92
CA THR A 250 -5.52 -22.23 -8.15
C THR A 250 -6.56 -21.13 -7.98
N ASP A 251 -7.25 -21.07 -6.85
CA ASP A 251 -8.20 -20.00 -6.53
C ASP A 251 -7.48 -18.64 -6.48
N ILE A 252 -6.33 -18.60 -5.80
CA ILE A 252 -5.48 -17.40 -5.77
C ILE A 252 -5.03 -17.00 -7.19
N LYS A 253 -4.57 -17.95 -8.00
CA LYS A 253 -4.19 -17.69 -9.39
C LYS A 253 -5.35 -17.08 -10.19
N ASN A 254 -6.55 -17.66 -10.07
CA ASN A 254 -7.74 -17.20 -10.77
C ASN A 254 -8.14 -15.80 -10.33
N PHE A 255 -8.06 -15.49 -9.03
CA PHE A 255 -8.29 -14.15 -8.50
C PHE A 255 -7.30 -13.13 -9.08
N ILE A 256 -6.01 -13.47 -9.11
CA ILE A 256 -4.97 -12.61 -9.68
C ILE A 256 -5.22 -12.30 -11.15
N GLU A 257 -5.52 -13.31 -11.96
CA GLU A 257 -5.70 -13.15 -13.41
C GLU A 257 -7.01 -12.41 -13.73
N ASN A 258 -8.11 -12.75 -13.06
CA ASN A 258 -9.45 -12.28 -13.45
C ASN A 258 -9.90 -11.01 -12.72
N GLU A 259 -9.53 -10.82 -11.45
CA GLU A 259 -9.99 -9.68 -10.66
C GLU A 259 -8.95 -8.57 -10.55
N CYS A 260 -7.66 -8.93 -10.52
CA CYS A 260 -6.57 -7.97 -10.39
C CYS A 260 -5.89 -7.62 -11.73
N ASN A 261 -6.28 -8.26 -12.85
CA ASN A 261 -5.63 -8.16 -14.16
C ASN A 261 -4.11 -8.43 -14.09
N GLY A 262 -3.70 -9.31 -13.18
CA GLY A 262 -2.31 -9.74 -13.04
C GLY A 262 -1.95 -10.79 -14.07
N LYS A 263 -0.69 -10.78 -14.52
CA LYS A 263 -0.14 -11.80 -15.41
C LYS A 263 0.76 -12.73 -14.60
N ILE A 264 0.42 -14.02 -14.55
CA ILE A 264 1.30 -15.03 -13.96
C ILE A 264 2.53 -15.20 -14.87
N GLU A 265 3.71 -15.03 -14.28
CA GLU A 265 4.99 -15.10 -14.99
C GLU A 265 5.86 -16.29 -14.57
N GLY A 266 5.54 -16.90 -13.43
CA GLY A 266 6.15 -18.14 -12.98
C GLY A 266 5.21 -18.82 -11.99
N TYR A 267 4.67 -19.97 -12.37
CA TYR A 267 3.91 -20.87 -11.50
C TYR A 267 4.10 -22.28 -12.02
N ARG A 268 4.47 -23.20 -11.14
CA ARG A 268 4.44 -24.64 -11.44
C ARG A 268 3.11 -25.17 -10.97
N GLU A 269 2.35 -25.81 -11.86
CA GLU A 269 1.06 -26.40 -11.50
C GLU A 269 1.23 -27.38 -10.31
N GLY A 270 0.51 -27.12 -9.23
CA GLY A 270 0.62 -27.84 -7.96
C GLY A 270 1.89 -27.57 -7.16
N GLY A 271 2.55 -26.43 -7.40
CA GLY A 271 3.56 -25.83 -6.54
C GLY A 271 2.95 -24.95 -5.44
N ASP A 272 3.81 -24.48 -4.54
CA ASP A 272 3.50 -23.66 -3.37
C ASP A 272 3.87 -22.17 -3.55
N ASP A 273 4.56 -21.84 -4.64
CA ASP A 273 4.99 -20.49 -4.97
C ASP A 273 4.51 -20.03 -6.36
N PHE A 274 4.36 -18.71 -6.53
CA PHE A 274 4.29 -18.11 -7.86
C PHE A 274 4.75 -16.66 -7.86
N VAL A 275 5.02 -16.19 -9.09
CA VAL A 275 5.37 -14.81 -9.40
C VAL A 275 4.39 -14.25 -10.42
N ALA A 276 3.83 -13.09 -10.13
CA ALA A 276 2.89 -12.39 -10.98
C ALA A 276 3.31 -10.93 -11.19
N ASN A 277 3.01 -10.38 -12.37
CA ASN A 277 3.23 -8.98 -12.74
C ASN A 277 1.88 -8.26 -12.81
N PHE A 278 1.79 -7.04 -12.29
CA PHE A 278 0.56 -6.26 -12.25
C PHE A 278 0.69 -4.91 -12.95
N PRO A 279 -0.40 -4.40 -13.55
CA PRO A 279 -0.42 -3.10 -14.19
C PRO A 279 -0.17 -1.95 -13.21
N THR A 280 -0.57 -2.12 -11.94
CA THR A 280 -0.39 -1.10 -10.91
C THR A 280 0.03 -1.71 -9.58
N LYS A 281 0.75 -0.93 -8.77
CA LYS A 281 1.13 -1.30 -7.41
C LYS A 281 -0.08 -1.60 -6.51
N HIS A 282 -1.17 -0.88 -6.73
CA HIS A 282 -2.44 -1.11 -6.02
C HIS A 282 -2.95 -2.53 -6.28
N ALA A 283 -3.00 -2.96 -7.54
CA ALA A 283 -3.44 -4.31 -7.89
C ALA A 283 -2.52 -5.39 -7.29
N ALA A 284 -1.20 -5.16 -7.27
CA ALA A 284 -0.26 -6.07 -6.61
C ALA A 284 -0.48 -6.16 -5.09
N LEU A 285 -0.72 -5.02 -4.41
CA LEU A 285 -1.02 -4.97 -2.99
C LEU A 285 -2.35 -5.66 -2.65
N GLN A 286 -3.37 -5.43 -3.47
CA GLN A 286 -4.67 -6.07 -3.35
C GLN A 286 -4.53 -7.59 -3.49
N ALA A 287 -3.88 -8.04 -4.56
CA ALA A 287 -3.59 -9.44 -4.81
C ALA A 287 -2.87 -10.10 -3.63
N GLY A 288 -1.85 -9.45 -3.07
CA GLY A 288 -1.09 -9.99 -1.94
C GLY A 288 -1.93 -10.15 -0.66
N ILE A 289 -2.70 -9.12 -0.28
CA ILE A 289 -3.47 -9.17 0.98
C ILE A 289 -4.69 -10.09 0.88
N ASP A 290 -5.40 -10.09 -0.25
CA ASP A 290 -6.57 -10.94 -0.46
C ASP A 290 -6.17 -12.40 -0.57
N SER A 291 -5.03 -12.69 -1.23
CA SER A 291 -4.46 -14.05 -1.23
C SER A 291 -4.11 -14.51 0.18
N ALA A 292 -3.52 -13.63 1.00
CA ALA A 292 -3.17 -13.95 2.39
C ALA A 292 -4.41 -14.25 3.24
N TRP A 293 -5.48 -13.47 3.12
CA TRP A 293 -6.75 -13.76 3.80
C TRP A 293 -7.43 -15.03 3.28
N HIS A 294 -7.46 -15.23 1.97
CA HIS A 294 -8.04 -16.43 1.37
C HIS A 294 -7.32 -17.69 1.85
N ALA A 295 -5.98 -17.71 1.82
CA ALA A 295 -5.21 -18.83 2.33
C ALA A 295 -5.43 -19.04 3.85
N LEU A 296 -5.46 -17.96 4.63
CA LEU A 296 -5.70 -18.03 6.08
C LEU A 296 -7.06 -18.66 6.41
N ASN A 297 -8.11 -18.32 5.66
CA ASN A 297 -9.44 -18.92 5.80
C ASN A 297 -9.46 -20.42 5.48
N HIS A 298 -8.47 -20.92 4.75
CA HIS A 298 -8.29 -22.34 4.44
C HIS A 298 -7.19 -23.01 5.27
N GLY A 299 -6.73 -22.37 6.36
CA GLY A 299 -5.72 -22.91 7.26
C GLY A 299 -4.28 -22.86 6.73
N ALA A 300 -4.05 -22.19 5.61
CA ALA A 300 -2.72 -21.99 5.02
C ALA A 300 -2.18 -20.59 5.37
N MET A 301 -0.85 -20.44 5.38
CA MET A 301 -0.20 -19.16 5.63
C MET A 301 0.67 -18.79 4.44
N LEU A 302 0.57 -17.55 3.98
CA LEU A 302 1.37 -17.07 2.86
C LEU A 302 2.36 -16.00 3.31
N ARG A 303 3.54 -16.05 2.74
CA ARG A 303 4.44 -14.90 2.68
C ARG A 303 4.31 -14.26 1.30
N ALA A 304 4.29 -12.94 1.28
CA ALA A 304 4.19 -12.16 0.06
C ALA A 304 5.22 -11.03 0.04
N GLY A 305 5.79 -10.78 -1.13
CA GLY A 305 6.72 -9.68 -1.35
C GLY A 305 6.39 -8.92 -2.62
N ILE A 306 6.35 -7.59 -2.53
CA ILE A 306 6.09 -6.71 -3.67
C ILE A 306 7.36 -5.94 -4.01
N GLY A 307 7.78 -6.02 -5.28
CA GLY A 307 9.01 -5.38 -5.77
C GLY A 307 8.89 -4.90 -7.20
N LYS A 308 9.93 -4.22 -7.71
CA LYS A 308 10.00 -3.71 -9.09
C LYS A 308 10.59 -4.72 -10.07
N SER A 309 11.02 -5.87 -9.57
CA SER A 309 11.54 -7.00 -10.34
C SER A 309 11.19 -8.31 -9.64
N ARG A 310 11.20 -9.43 -10.36
CA ARG A 310 10.98 -10.77 -9.79
C ARG A 310 11.93 -11.08 -8.62
N ARG A 311 13.18 -10.64 -8.74
CA ARG A 311 14.19 -10.83 -7.69
C ARG A 311 13.86 -10.00 -6.46
N GLU A 312 13.57 -8.73 -6.64
CA GLU A 312 13.24 -7.82 -5.54
C GLU A 312 11.98 -8.29 -4.81
N SER A 313 10.93 -8.71 -5.53
CA SER A 313 9.73 -9.28 -4.89
C SER A 313 10.05 -10.54 -4.09
N GLY A 314 10.93 -11.41 -4.57
CA GLY A 314 11.40 -12.59 -3.82
C GLY A 314 12.23 -12.24 -2.59
N GLU A 315 13.14 -11.28 -2.68
CA GLU A 315 13.91 -10.77 -1.53
C GLU A 315 12.98 -10.16 -0.47
N ARG A 316 11.92 -9.45 -0.88
CA ARG A 316 10.88 -8.93 0.04
C ARG A 316 10.09 -10.06 0.70
N ALA A 317 9.75 -11.11 -0.04
CA ALA A 317 9.06 -12.27 0.53
C ALA A 317 9.95 -13.02 1.55
N GLN A 318 11.28 -13.03 1.37
CA GLN A 318 12.20 -13.64 2.34
C GLN A 318 12.28 -12.83 3.66
N ILE A 319 12.21 -11.50 3.60
CA ILE A 319 12.15 -10.64 4.80
C ILE A 319 10.96 -11.03 5.69
N ALA A 320 9.86 -11.51 5.11
CA ALA A 320 8.69 -11.97 5.84
C ALA A 320 9.00 -13.06 6.89
N ASP A 321 10.04 -13.89 6.66
CA ASP A 321 10.41 -15.00 7.56
C ASP A 321 10.96 -14.53 8.92
N GLU A 322 11.47 -13.30 8.94
CA GLU A 322 12.00 -12.62 10.13
C GLU A 322 10.88 -11.96 10.96
N VAL A 323 9.71 -11.72 10.35
CA VAL A 323 8.57 -11.02 10.94
C VAL A 323 7.58 -12.02 11.53
N LYS A 324 7.83 -12.47 12.78
CA LYS A 324 6.95 -13.44 13.44
C LYS A 324 6.85 -13.29 14.95
N ILE A 325 5.72 -13.73 15.51
CA ILE A 325 5.48 -13.80 16.96
C ILE A 325 5.37 -15.27 17.34
N TRP A 326 6.51 -15.86 17.70
CA TRP A 326 6.67 -17.28 18.05
C TRP A 326 6.36 -18.27 16.92
N ASN A 327 5.16 -18.21 16.33
CA ASN A 327 4.70 -19.00 15.21
C ASN A 327 4.69 -18.18 13.91
N ASN A 328 4.70 -18.89 12.79
CA ASN A 328 4.51 -18.31 11.47
C ASN A 328 3.14 -17.64 11.37
N SER A 329 3.05 -16.61 10.55
CA SER A 329 1.82 -15.84 10.31
C SER A 329 1.91 -15.24 8.91
N PRO A 330 0.78 -14.95 8.25
CA PRO A 330 0.83 -14.32 6.95
C PRO A 330 1.45 -12.92 7.03
N VAL A 331 2.43 -12.68 6.16
CA VAL A 331 3.13 -11.40 6.09
C VAL A 331 3.31 -10.97 4.64
N MET A 332 2.90 -9.74 4.33
CA MET A 332 3.13 -9.11 3.04
C MET A 332 4.08 -7.93 3.19
N VAL A 333 5.24 -7.99 2.54
CA VAL A 333 6.28 -6.94 2.58
C VAL A 333 6.24 -6.10 1.30
N PHE A 334 6.31 -4.78 1.45
CA PHE A 334 6.24 -3.84 0.33
C PHE A 334 6.93 -2.52 0.69
N ASP A 335 7.31 -1.75 -0.33
CA ASP A 335 7.98 -0.47 -0.11
C ASP A 335 6.99 0.71 -0.09
N ILE A 336 7.28 1.76 0.67
CA ILE A 336 6.65 3.08 0.53
C ILE A 336 7.74 4.13 0.45
N ALA A 337 7.72 4.90 -0.64
CA ALA A 337 8.83 5.75 -1.03
C ALA A 337 10.13 4.92 -1.07
N ASP A 338 11.04 5.16 -0.15
CA ASP A 338 12.31 4.47 0.02
C ASP A 338 12.40 3.61 1.30
N GLY A 339 11.32 3.53 2.10
CA GLY A 339 11.25 2.65 3.26
C GLY A 339 10.54 1.34 2.96
N THR A 340 10.74 0.34 3.82
CA THR A 340 10.14 -1.00 3.71
C THR A 340 9.17 -1.25 4.87
N TYR A 341 7.97 -1.70 4.52
CA TYR A 341 6.85 -1.89 5.43
C TYR A 341 6.26 -3.29 5.24
N ALA A 342 5.48 -3.74 6.21
CA ALA A 342 4.79 -5.01 6.11
C ALA A 342 3.38 -4.97 6.69
N TYR A 343 2.49 -5.75 6.09
CA TYR A 343 1.25 -6.18 6.73
C TYR A 343 1.49 -7.52 7.39
N TYR A 344 1.31 -7.56 8.70
CA TYR A 344 1.34 -8.76 9.49
C TYR A 344 -0.08 -9.11 9.90
N ILE A 345 -0.58 -10.27 9.49
CA ILE A 345 -1.89 -10.76 9.90
C ILE A 345 -1.69 -11.70 11.10
N PRO A 346 -2.06 -11.30 12.33
CA PRO A 346 -1.82 -12.12 13.50
C PRO A 346 -2.57 -13.46 13.44
N SER A 347 -1.97 -14.50 14.02
CA SER A 347 -2.63 -15.80 14.24
C SER A 347 -3.92 -15.66 15.06
N GLU A 348 -4.80 -16.65 15.00
CA GLU A 348 -6.04 -16.68 15.80
C GLU A 348 -5.78 -16.52 17.30
N PHE A 349 -4.70 -17.12 17.80
CA PHE A 349 -4.27 -16.97 19.18
C PHE A 349 -3.89 -15.51 19.49
N SER A 350 -3.04 -14.90 18.66
CA SER A 350 -2.64 -13.50 18.82
C SER A 350 -3.83 -12.54 18.72
N ARG A 351 -4.78 -12.82 17.80
CA ARG A 351 -6.04 -12.07 17.66
C ARG A 351 -6.90 -12.18 18.91
N SER A 352 -7.03 -13.37 19.48
CA SER A 352 -7.79 -13.60 20.71
C SER A 352 -7.19 -12.84 21.90
N ILE A 353 -5.86 -12.82 22.04
CA ILE A 353 -5.16 -12.00 23.05
C ILE A 353 -5.43 -10.50 22.81
N LEU A 354 -5.32 -10.05 21.57
CA LEU A 354 -5.58 -8.66 21.20
C LEU A 354 -7.01 -8.24 21.55
N ASP A 355 -8.01 -9.03 21.18
CA ASP A 355 -9.41 -8.75 21.49
C ASP A 355 -9.67 -8.78 22.99
N PHE A 356 -9.09 -9.74 23.71
CA PHE A 356 -9.19 -9.79 25.15
C PHE A 356 -8.59 -8.56 25.83
N LEU A 357 -7.42 -8.08 25.36
CA LEU A 357 -6.76 -6.91 25.93
C LEU A 357 -7.45 -5.58 25.55
N MET A 358 -8.02 -5.50 24.36
CA MET A 358 -8.69 -4.28 23.86
C MET A 358 -10.15 -4.16 24.27
N HIS A 359 -10.87 -5.27 24.40
CA HIS A 359 -12.31 -5.31 24.61
C HIS A 359 -12.72 -6.07 25.88
N GLY A 360 -11.79 -6.82 26.50
CA GLY A 360 -12.05 -7.43 27.78
C GLY A 360 -12.37 -6.38 28.84
N LYS A 361 -13.33 -6.70 29.71
CA LYS A 361 -13.56 -5.89 30.92
C LYS A 361 -12.21 -5.73 31.63
N SER A 362 -11.88 -4.53 32.10
CA SER A 362 -10.59 -4.23 32.76
C SER A 362 -10.20 -5.27 33.83
N LYS A 363 -11.18 -5.83 34.54
CA LYS A 363 -11.01 -6.96 35.48
C LYS A 363 -10.40 -8.21 34.83
N ALA A 364 -10.86 -8.61 33.64
CA ALA A 364 -10.36 -9.78 32.93
C ALA A 364 -8.91 -9.55 32.47
N VAL A 365 -8.59 -8.37 31.96
CA VAL A 365 -7.20 -7.99 31.59
C VAL A 365 -6.26 -8.07 32.79
N ILE A 366 -6.68 -7.56 33.95
CA ILE A 366 -5.92 -7.65 35.21
C ILE A 366 -5.72 -9.10 35.63
N ILE A 367 -6.78 -9.92 35.55
CA ILE A 367 -6.72 -11.36 35.85
C ILE A 367 -5.71 -12.06 34.94
N PHE A 368 -5.74 -11.79 33.63
CA PHE A 368 -4.83 -12.40 32.68
C PHE A 368 -3.38 -11.99 32.93
N ILE A 369 -3.11 -10.69 33.12
CA ILE A 369 -1.75 -10.20 33.43
C ILE A 369 -1.24 -10.84 34.72
N PHE A 370 -2.09 -10.92 35.75
CA PHE A 370 -1.74 -11.56 37.02
C PHE A 370 -1.36 -13.03 36.84
N VAL A 371 -2.21 -13.81 36.15
CA VAL A 371 -1.95 -15.24 35.88
C VAL A 371 -0.71 -15.42 35.01
N PHE A 372 -0.56 -14.61 33.96
CA PHE A 372 0.58 -14.68 33.04
C PHE A 372 1.90 -14.38 33.77
N VAL A 373 1.96 -13.30 34.54
CA VAL A 373 3.17 -12.93 35.30
C VAL A 373 3.50 -13.98 36.36
N ALA A 374 2.51 -14.47 37.10
CA ALA A 374 2.71 -15.52 38.10
C ALA A 374 3.21 -16.83 37.47
N THR A 375 2.65 -17.21 36.32
CA THR A 375 3.09 -18.39 35.56
C THR A 375 4.52 -18.20 35.03
N PHE A 376 4.83 -17.02 34.49
CA PHE A 376 6.15 -16.72 33.93
C PHE A 376 7.25 -16.69 35.00
N ILE A 377 6.98 -16.07 36.16
CA ILE A 377 7.89 -16.07 37.31
C ILE A 377 8.06 -17.49 37.86
N GLY A 378 6.95 -18.22 38.04
CA GLY A 378 6.97 -19.60 38.49
C GLY A 378 7.83 -20.49 37.59
N TRP A 379 7.61 -20.41 36.28
CA TRP A 379 8.40 -21.12 35.28
C TRP A 379 9.90 -20.77 35.35
N SER A 380 10.22 -19.48 35.53
CA SER A 380 11.62 -19.01 35.60
C SER A 380 12.36 -19.47 36.86
N ILE A 381 11.64 -19.77 37.94
CA ILE A 381 12.20 -20.24 39.23
C ILE A 381 12.04 -21.77 39.39
N GLY A 382 11.43 -22.44 38.40
CA GLY A 382 11.27 -23.90 38.38
C GLY A 382 10.01 -24.43 39.09
N TYR A 383 9.07 -23.55 39.44
CA TYR A 383 7.81 -23.90 40.11
C TYR A 383 6.61 -23.59 39.20
N TRP A 384 6.23 -24.57 38.37
CA TRP A 384 5.10 -24.48 37.44
C TRP A 384 3.75 -24.37 38.17
N GLU A 385 3.69 -24.78 39.44
CA GLU A 385 2.50 -24.76 40.30
C GLU A 385 1.97 -23.33 40.53
N PHE A 386 2.83 -22.31 40.45
CA PHE A 386 2.44 -20.90 40.59
C PHE A 386 1.42 -20.48 39.53
N GLY A 387 1.51 -21.03 38.32
CA GLY A 387 0.52 -20.79 37.27
C GLY A 387 -0.86 -21.31 37.68
N ILE A 388 -0.92 -22.54 38.18
CA ILE A 388 -2.18 -23.16 38.62
C ILE A 388 -2.79 -22.42 39.82
N VAL A 389 -1.97 -22.08 40.81
CA VAL A 389 -2.42 -21.33 41.99
C VAL A 389 -2.96 -19.97 41.58
N SER A 390 -2.28 -19.27 40.67
CA SER A 390 -2.74 -17.97 40.17
C SER A 390 -4.06 -18.06 39.41
N ILE A 391 -4.31 -19.13 38.65
CA ILE A 391 -5.60 -19.40 37.99
C ILE A 391 -6.72 -19.57 39.03
N PHE A 392 -6.47 -20.33 40.11
CA PHE A 392 -7.45 -20.50 41.19
C PHE A 392 -7.77 -19.18 41.91
N ILE A 393 -6.75 -18.38 42.21
CA ILE A 393 -6.94 -17.06 42.85
C ILE A 393 -7.71 -16.11 41.93
N ALA A 394 -7.40 -16.12 40.64
CA ALA A 394 -8.11 -15.36 39.63
C ALA A 394 -9.59 -15.76 39.51
N LEU A 395 -9.90 -17.06 39.52
CA LEU A 395 -11.27 -17.58 39.52
C LEU A 395 -12.04 -17.15 40.76
N LEU A 396 -11.42 -17.23 41.95
CA LEU A 396 -12.06 -16.79 43.19
C LEU A 396 -12.35 -15.28 43.18
N TYR A 397 -11.41 -14.47 42.70
CA TYR A 397 -11.61 -13.03 42.55
C TYR A 397 -12.71 -12.70 41.52
N ALA A 398 -12.78 -13.45 40.42
CA ALA A 398 -13.82 -13.29 39.40
C ALA A 398 -15.21 -13.71 39.89
N ILE A 399 -15.31 -14.66 40.82
CA ILE A 399 -16.59 -15.08 41.42
C ILE A 399 -17.02 -14.12 42.54
N ALA A 400 -16.07 -13.54 43.26
CA ALA A 400 -16.32 -12.66 44.40
C ALA A 400 -16.66 -11.20 44.02
N THR A 401 -16.48 -10.80 42.75
CA THR A 401 -16.69 -9.41 42.27
C THR A 401 -17.42 -9.35 40.94
#